data_AF-A0A975VXU0-F1
#
_entry.id   AF-A0A975VXU0-F1
#
_cell.length_a   1.000
_cell.length_b   1.000
_cell.length_c   1.000
_cell.angle_alpha   90.00
_cell.angle_beta   90.00
_cell.angle_gamma   90.00
#
_symmetry.space_group_name_H-M   'P 1'
#
loop_
_entity.id
_entity.type
_entity.pdbx_description
1 polymer ?
#
loop_
_entity_poly.entity_id
_entity_poly.type
_entity_poly.pdbx_seq_one_letter_code
_entity_poly.pdbx_strand_id
1 'polypeptide(L)'
;MRARVQGAEARLTVWNQEPGLPHGRERAVFEKFTRGEPESPIPGVDLAICRVIVEARGGTITAANQPMGGAAFSVRLPLQAAPQLEPGGDAEHQAEAETDKSPASAATDPAALASGPTAALPASPELP
;
A
#
# COMPACT_ATOMS: atom_id res chain seq x y z
N MET A 1 -5.53 11.48 13.77
CA MET A 1 -4.15 11.63 13.24
C MET A 1 -3.95 13.03 12.67
N ARG A 2 -2.69 13.49 12.58
CA ARG A 2 -2.30 14.79 12.05
C ARG A 2 -0.95 14.68 11.34
N ALA A 3 -0.83 15.26 10.15
CA ALA A 3 0.44 15.39 9.43
C ALA A 3 0.73 16.88 9.15
N ARG A 4 1.98 17.29 9.29
CA ARG A 4 2.44 18.66 9.02
C ARG A 4 3.88 18.63 8.50
N VAL A 5 4.24 19.62 7.67
CA VAL A 5 5.64 19.90 7.30
C VAL A 5 6.16 21.00 8.22
N GLN A 6 7.37 20.82 8.75
CA GLN A 6 8.07 21.76 9.63
C GLN A 6 9.49 21.94 9.11
N GLY A 7 9.73 23.02 8.35
CA GLY A 7 11.02 23.24 7.70
C GLY A 7 11.35 22.10 6.74
N ALA A 8 12.48 21.43 6.97
CA ALA A 8 12.95 20.29 6.19
C ALA A 8 12.47 18.93 6.72
N GLU A 9 11.46 18.89 7.60
CA GLU A 9 10.95 17.64 8.18
C GLU A 9 9.44 17.49 7.98
N ALA A 10 8.99 16.26 7.78
CA ALA A 10 7.60 15.85 7.90
C ALA A 10 7.35 15.28 9.28
N ARG A 11 6.27 15.74 9.93
CA ARG A 11 5.81 15.24 11.22
C ARG A 11 4.42 14.62 11.10
N LEU A 12 4.32 13.35 11.47
CA LEU A 12 3.07 12.59 11.55
C LEU A 12 2.78 12.23 13.01
N THR A 13 1.60 12.55 13.51
CA THR A 13 1.15 12.16 14.85
C THR A 13 -0.15 11.38 14.75
N VAL A 14 -0.17 10.17 15.27
CA VAL A 14 -1.35 9.31 15.40
C VAL A 14 -1.67 9.18 16.88
N TRP A 15 -2.94 9.31 17.25
CA TRP A 15 -3.38 9.15 18.63
C TRP A 15 -4.66 8.31 18.66
N ASN A 16 -4.86 7.59 19.77
CA ASN A 16 -6.08 6.88 20.09
C ASN A 16 -6.76 7.51 21.33
N GLN A 17 -8.00 7.11 21.60
CA GLN A 17 -8.78 7.54 22.79
C GLN A 17 -8.87 6.44 23.86
N GLU A 18 -8.27 5.27 23.60
CA GLU A 18 -8.18 4.13 24.51
C GLU A 18 -7.30 4.42 25.74
N PRO A 19 -7.20 3.52 26.73
CA PRO A 19 -6.23 3.68 27.81
C PRO A 19 -4.84 3.99 27.26
N GLY A 20 -4.18 4.98 27.87
CA GLY A 20 -2.83 5.37 27.49
C GLY A 20 -1.81 4.26 27.74
N LEU A 21 -0.55 4.55 27.41
CA LEU A 21 0.57 3.70 27.73
C LEU A 21 0.76 3.63 29.26
N PRO A 22 1.14 2.48 29.83
CA PRO A 22 1.58 2.41 31.22
C PRO A 22 2.74 3.38 31.46
N HIS A 23 2.74 4.07 32.60
CA HIS A 23 3.79 5.03 32.96
C HIS A 23 5.18 4.39 32.85
N GLY A 24 6.11 5.08 32.18
CA GLY A 24 7.49 4.62 32.00
C GLY A 24 7.67 3.61 30.85
N ARG A 25 6.60 3.18 30.17
CA ARG A 25 6.69 2.26 29.03
C ARG A 25 6.68 2.97 27.67
N GLU A 26 6.75 4.30 27.63
CA GLU A 26 6.73 5.10 26.40
C GLU A 26 7.89 4.77 25.45
N ARG A 27 9.03 4.31 26.00
CA ARG A 27 10.16 3.80 25.22
C ARG A 27 10.07 2.31 24.95
N ALA A 28 9.64 1.54 25.95
CA ALA A 28 9.55 0.08 25.89
C ALA A 28 8.56 -0.40 24.82
N VAL A 29 7.53 0.39 24.48
CA VAL A 29 6.56 0.07 23.42
C VAL A 29 7.20 -0.11 22.03
N PHE A 30 8.44 0.38 21.84
CA PHE A 30 9.21 0.17 20.60
C PHE A 30 10.19 -1.01 20.69
N GLU A 31 10.26 -1.71 21.83
CA GLU A 31 11.07 -2.92 21.97
C GLU A 31 10.34 -4.11 21.35
N LYS A 32 11.13 -5.03 20.77
CA LYS A 32 10.61 -6.24 20.13
C LYS A 32 9.70 -7.00 21.09
N PHE A 33 8.55 -7.44 20.59
CA PHE A 33 7.59 -8.27 21.32
C PHE A 33 6.93 -7.60 22.53
N THR A 34 7.01 -6.27 22.68
CA THR A 34 6.29 -5.57 23.76
C THR A 34 4.81 -5.45 23.42
N ARG A 35 3.98 -6.26 24.07
CA ARG A 35 2.51 -6.14 24.04
C ARG A 35 2.05 -5.22 25.18
N GLY A 36 1.15 -4.29 24.89
CA GLY A 36 0.60 -3.33 25.86
C GLY A 36 -0.22 -4.00 26.98
N GLU A 37 -0.93 -5.08 26.65
CA GLU A 37 -1.63 -5.96 27.60
C GLU A 37 -1.31 -7.43 27.28
N PRO A 38 -1.21 -8.30 28.30
CA PRO A 38 -0.85 -9.71 28.10
C PRO A 38 -1.87 -10.53 27.29
N GLU A 39 -3.08 -10.02 27.00
CA GLU A 39 -4.15 -10.86 26.45
C GLU A 39 -5.15 -10.13 25.53
N SER A 40 -4.71 -9.07 24.83
CA SER A 40 -5.58 -8.46 23.82
C SER A 40 -5.55 -9.29 22.50
N PRO A 41 -6.70 -9.76 21.99
CA PRO A 41 -6.81 -10.57 20.75
C PRO A 41 -6.69 -9.72 19.48
N ILE A 42 -6.53 -8.41 19.60
CA ILE A 42 -6.44 -7.49 18.47
C ILE A 42 -5.00 -7.54 17.92
N PRO A 43 -4.78 -7.93 16.65
CA PRO A 43 -3.47 -7.86 16.03
C PRO A 43 -3.01 -6.40 15.96
N GLY A 44 -2.06 -6.03 16.83
CA GLY A 44 -1.46 -4.70 16.85
C GLY A 44 -0.37 -4.56 15.78
N VAL A 45 -0.16 -3.33 15.31
CA VAL A 45 1.02 -2.97 14.50
C VAL A 45 2.27 -3.13 15.37
N ASP A 46 3.30 -3.81 14.84
CA ASP A 46 4.58 -3.95 15.53
C ASP A 46 5.35 -2.62 15.51
N LEU A 47 5.25 -1.88 16.61
CA LEU A 47 5.92 -0.59 16.79
C LEU A 47 7.45 -0.71 16.74
N ALA A 48 8.03 -1.88 17.02
CA ALA A 48 9.46 -2.11 16.85
C ALA A 48 9.85 -2.04 15.36
N ILE A 49 9.02 -2.56 14.47
CA ILE A 49 9.23 -2.44 13.01
C ILE A 49 9.10 -0.98 12.58
N CYS A 50 8.10 -0.25 13.09
CA CYS A 50 7.97 1.18 12.79
C CYS A 50 9.24 1.96 13.17
N ARG A 51 9.81 1.68 14.34
CA ARG A 51 11.07 2.31 14.77
C ARG A 51 12.21 2.01 13.81
N VAL A 52 12.41 0.76 13.42
CA VAL A 52 13.46 0.37 12.44
C VAL A 52 13.28 1.11 11.11
N ILE A 53 12.05 1.15 10.58
CA ILE A 53 11.73 1.80 9.30
C ILE A 53 11.99 3.32 9.34
N VAL A 54 11.64 3.96 10.46
CA VAL A 54 11.81 5.41 10.67
C VAL A 54 13.28 5.76 10.87
N GLU A 55 14.00 5.01 11.70
CA GLU A 55 15.44 5.21 11.94
C GLU A 55 16.25 4.95 10.67
N ALA A 56 15.90 3.95 9.86
CA ALA A 56 16.55 3.68 8.57
C ALA A 56 16.41 4.84 7.57
N ARG A 57 15.41 5.71 7.74
CA ARG A 57 15.20 6.93 6.95
C ARG A 57 15.80 8.19 7.61
N GLY A 58 16.60 8.03 8.66
CA GLY A 58 17.17 9.15 9.43
C GLY A 58 16.14 9.92 10.26
N GLY A 59 14.97 9.32 10.50
CA GLY A 59 13.89 9.92 11.28
C GLY A 59 13.94 9.56 12.76
N THR A 60 12.90 9.97 13.49
CA THR A 60 12.68 9.60 14.89
C THR A 60 11.21 9.27 15.13
N ILE A 61 10.94 8.25 15.95
CA ILE A 61 9.61 7.93 16.47
C ILE A 61 9.58 8.08 18.00
N THR A 62 8.49 8.62 18.54
CA THR A 62 8.28 8.81 19.99
C THR A 62 6.84 8.50 20.37
N ALA A 63 6.62 7.99 21.57
CA ALA A 63 5.30 7.82 22.14
C ALA A 63 5.14 8.68 23.41
N ALA A 64 3.93 9.17 23.67
CA ALA A 64 3.60 9.91 24.88
C ALA A 64 2.10 9.80 25.18
N ASN A 65 1.72 9.79 26.46
CA ASN A 65 0.33 9.92 26.87
C ASN A 65 -0.17 11.35 26.64
N GLN A 66 -1.46 11.48 26.28
CA GLN A 66 -2.10 12.79 26.13
C GLN A 66 -2.77 13.22 27.44
N PRO A 67 -2.85 14.53 27.73
CA PRO A 67 -3.52 15.05 28.92
C PRO A 67 -4.99 14.61 29.06
N MET A 68 -5.67 14.38 27.93
CA MET A 68 -7.08 13.96 27.88
C MET A 68 -7.26 12.42 27.87
N GLY A 69 -6.19 11.65 28.07
CA GLY A 69 -6.19 10.19 27.91
C GLY A 69 -5.74 9.75 26.52
N GLY A 70 -5.39 8.47 26.39
CA GLY A 70 -4.84 7.91 25.16
C GLY A 70 -3.34 8.10 24.97
N ALA A 71 -2.82 7.38 23.99
CA ALA A 71 -1.43 7.40 23.54
C ALA A 71 -1.32 8.16 22.23
N ALA A 72 -0.28 8.97 22.10
CA ALA A 72 0.10 9.62 20.85
C ALA A 72 1.48 9.14 20.40
N PHE A 73 1.56 8.67 19.16
CA PHE A 73 2.76 8.26 18.48
C PHE A 73 3.13 9.31 17.46
N SER A 74 4.33 9.89 17.58
CA SER A 74 4.84 10.91 16.67
C SER A 74 6.05 10.41 15.91
N VAL A 75 6.01 10.53 14.59
CA VAL A 75 7.10 10.27 13.66
C VAL A 75 7.58 11.59 13.09
N ARG A 76 8.90 11.77 13.04
CA ARG A 76 9.59 12.84 12.29
C ARG A 76 10.47 12.19 11.23
N LEU A 77 10.38 12.67 10.00
CA LEU A 77 11.19 12.21 8.89
C LEU A 77 11.79 13.42 8.17
N PRO A 78 13.09 13.38 7.81
CA PRO A 78 13.66 14.40 6.95
C PRO A 78 13.00 14.34 5.56
N LEU A 79 12.64 15.50 5.03
CA LEU A 79 12.18 15.67 3.66
C LEU A 79 13.40 15.81 2.76
N GLN A 80 13.61 14.81 1.90
CA GLN A 80 14.51 14.97 0.78
C GLN A 80 13.79 15.76 -0.32
N ALA A 81 14.56 16.55 -1.07
CA ALA A 81 14.03 17.16 -2.29
C ALA A 81 13.47 16.03 -3.16
N ALA A 82 12.21 16.19 -3.60
CA ALA A 82 11.64 15.24 -4.53
C ALA A 82 12.58 15.11 -5.73
N PRO A 83 12.90 13.89 -6.17
CA PRO A 83 13.66 13.72 -7.39
C PRO A 83 12.94 14.50 -8.49
N GLN A 84 13.69 15.27 -9.27
CA GLN A 84 13.15 15.91 -10.47
C GLN A 84 12.70 14.76 -11.36
N LEU A 85 11.39 14.54 -11.43
CA LEU A 85 10.84 13.66 -12.44
C LEU A 85 11.04 14.43 -13.73
N GLU A 86 12.04 14.03 -14.51
CA GLU A 86 12.15 14.48 -15.90
C GLU A 86 10.78 14.23 -16.52
N PRO A 87 10.12 15.26 -17.11
CA PRO A 87 8.88 15.03 -17.83
C PRO A 87 9.20 13.95 -18.87
N GLY A 88 8.57 12.78 -18.71
CA GLY A 88 8.82 11.64 -19.59
C GLY A 88 8.65 12.12 -21.03
N GLY A 89 9.75 12.11 -21.79
CA GLY A 89 9.74 12.53 -23.19
C GLY A 89 8.66 11.75 -23.94
N ASP A 90 7.79 12.50 -24.61
CA ASP A 90 6.65 12.00 -25.35
C ASP A 90 7.10 11.25 -26.63
N ALA A 91 6.39 10.17 -26.98
CA ALA A 91 6.44 9.40 -28.25
C ALA A 91 7.77 8.67 -28.54
N GLU A 92 7.81 7.39 -28.93
CA GLU A 92 7.35 6.85 -30.20
C GLU A 92 7.03 5.33 -30.06
N HIS A 93 5.75 4.94 -30.12
CA HIS A 93 5.40 3.64 -30.71
C HIS A 93 5.25 3.91 -32.20
N GLN A 94 6.34 3.73 -32.95
CA GLN A 94 6.31 3.77 -34.40
C GLN A 94 5.33 2.70 -34.88
N ALA A 95 4.37 3.16 -35.69
CA ALA A 95 3.54 2.30 -36.51
C ALA A 95 4.45 1.62 -37.56
N GLU A 96 4.76 0.35 -37.35
CA GLU A 96 5.28 -0.51 -38.41
C GLU A 96 4.08 -1.14 -39.12
N ALA A 97 3.60 -0.43 -40.16
CA ALA A 97 2.88 -1.07 -41.25
C ALA A 97 3.90 -1.56 -42.29
N GLU A 98 3.56 -2.69 -42.90
CA GLU A 98 4.01 -3.15 -44.23
C GLU A 98 5.21 -4.11 -44.29
N THR A 99 4.89 -5.41 -44.30
CA THR A 99 5.58 -6.37 -45.16
C THR A 99 4.57 -6.88 -46.17
N ASP A 100 4.52 -6.25 -47.34
CA ASP A 100 4.03 -6.90 -48.56
C ASP A 100 5.21 -7.59 -49.25
N LYS A 101 5.16 -8.92 -49.29
CA LYS A 101 5.62 -9.67 -50.44
C LYS A 101 4.84 -10.98 -50.53
N SER A 102 3.69 -10.92 -51.20
CA SER A 102 3.13 -12.08 -51.92
C SER A 102 4.11 -12.51 -53.04
N PRO A 103 4.05 -13.74 -53.63
CA PRO A 103 2.81 -14.51 -53.90
C PRO A 103 2.90 -16.04 -53.71
N ALA A 104 1.75 -16.72 -53.62
CA ALA A 104 1.28 -17.69 -54.63
C ALA A 104 0.20 -18.65 -54.12
N SER A 105 -0.98 -18.53 -54.75
CA SER A 105 -1.82 -19.59 -55.30
C SER A 105 -2.83 -20.36 -54.43
N ALA A 106 -4.06 -20.33 -54.97
CA ALA A 106 -5.10 -21.36 -54.98
C ALA A 106 -6.25 -21.27 -53.96
N ALA A 107 -7.38 -20.75 -54.50
CA ALA A 107 -8.66 -21.44 -54.62
C ALA A 107 -9.74 -21.27 -53.52
N THR A 108 -10.77 -20.49 -53.92
CA THR A 108 -12.21 -20.82 -53.86
C THR A 108 -13.06 -20.31 -52.67
N ASP A 109 -13.83 -19.26 -52.97
CA ASP A 109 -15.12 -18.84 -52.35
C ASP A 109 -16.26 -19.87 -52.56
N PRO A 110 -17.49 -19.73 -52.02
CA PRO A 110 -17.99 -18.98 -50.86
C PRO A 110 -19.00 -19.78 -49.97
N ALA A 111 -19.59 -19.08 -48.98
CA ALA A 111 -20.95 -19.26 -48.45
C ALA A 111 -21.20 -20.29 -47.31
N ALA A 112 -21.63 -19.79 -46.14
CA ALA A 112 -23.05 -19.85 -45.73
C ALA A 112 -23.27 -19.24 -44.33
N LEU A 113 -24.33 -18.43 -44.25
CA LEU A 113 -24.96 -17.89 -43.05
C LEU A 113 -25.53 -18.99 -42.14
N ALA A 114 -25.55 -18.78 -40.82
CA ALA A 114 -26.77 -18.80 -39.98
C ALA A 114 -26.48 -18.79 -38.46
N SER A 115 -26.97 -17.74 -37.79
CA SER A 115 -27.95 -17.79 -36.68
C SER A 115 -27.71 -18.68 -35.45
N GLY A 116 -27.60 -18.03 -34.28
CA GLY A 116 -28.50 -18.28 -33.14
C GLY A 116 -27.95 -19.03 -31.90
N PRO A 117 -28.59 -18.85 -30.72
CA PRO A 117 -27.96 -18.97 -29.39
C PRO A 117 -28.35 -20.25 -28.61
N THR A 118 -27.72 -20.52 -27.45
CA THR A 118 -28.41 -20.79 -26.15
C THR A 118 -27.56 -21.58 -25.13
N ALA A 119 -27.67 -21.14 -23.86
CA ALA A 119 -27.65 -21.84 -22.56
C ALA A 119 -26.59 -22.91 -22.20
N ALA A 120 -25.92 -22.70 -21.06
CA ALA A 120 -25.68 -23.75 -20.06
C ALA A 120 -25.32 -23.18 -18.66
N LEU A 121 -26.31 -23.22 -17.75
CA LEU A 121 -26.20 -23.47 -16.30
C LEU A 121 -26.94 -24.83 -16.08
N PRO A 122 -26.79 -25.60 -14.98
CA PRO A 122 -26.55 -25.14 -13.61
C PRO A 122 -25.63 -26.05 -12.73
N ALA A 123 -25.59 -25.65 -11.46
CA ALA A 123 -24.90 -26.20 -10.30
C ALA A 123 -25.12 -27.71 -10.02
N SER A 124 -24.11 -28.31 -9.40
CA SER A 124 -24.16 -29.63 -8.76
C SER A 124 -24.26 -29.51 -7.22
N PRO A 125 -24.89 -30.49 -6.55
CA PRO A 125 -25.27 -30.45 -5.13
C PRO A 125 -24.26 -31.13 -4.20
N GLU A 126 -24.33 -30.83 -2.89
CA GLU A 126 -23.74 -31.69 -1.85
C GLU A 126 -24.71 -31.84 -0.66
N LEU A 127 -25.00 -33.10 -0.35
CA LEU A 127 -25.63 -33.68 0.84
C LEU A 127 -24.62 -34.74 1.33
N PRO A 128 -24.48 -35.00 2.64
CA PRO A 128 -25.55 -35.59 3.46
C PRO A 128 -25.91 -34.83 4.74
#